data_AF-A0A968WQH0-F1
#
_entry.id   AF-A0A968WQH0-F1
#
_cell.length_a   1.000
_cell.length_b   1.000
_cell.length_c   1.000
_cell.angle_alpha   90.00
_cell.angle_beta   90.00
_cell.angle_gamma   90.00
#
_symmetry.space_group_name_H-M   'P 1'
#
loop_
_entity.id
_entity.type
_entity.pdbx_description
1 polymer ?
#
loop_
_entity_poly.entity_id
_entity_poly.type
_entity_poly.pdbx_seq_one_letter_code
_entity_poly.pdbx_strand_id
1 'polypeptide(L)'
;MSDVIRVIFFQDGDAWLAQGLEHDICVQADTLDELYGRFEVAVRLESEPSGNLDHIGEAPKHFFDLWEKRSGSFTPRNAKSESFEFAMAA
;
A
#
# COMPACT_ATOMS: atom_id res chain seq x y z
N MET A 1 -14.74 9.02 6.94
CA MET A 1 -13.96 8.23 7.92
C MET A 1 -12.63 8.00 7.25
N SER A 2 -11.53 8.38 7.90
CA SER A 2 -10.20 8.20 7.32
C SER A 2 -9.75 6.79 7.67
N ASP A 3 -10.24 5.81 6.92
CA ASP A 3 -9.83 4.43 7.09
C ASP A 3 -8.34 4.31 6.77
N VAL A 4 -7.58 3.79 7.73
CA VAL A 4 -6.14 3.58 7.57
C VAL A 4 -5.95 2.41 6.62
N ILE A 5 -5.29 2.65 5.49
CA ILE A 5 -5.01 1.61 4.51
C ILE A 5 -3.69 0.93 4.89
N ARG A 6 -3.75 -0.38 5.15
CA ARG A 6 -2.60 -1.23 5.36
C ARG A 6 -1.98 -1.57 4.02
N VAL A 7 -0.66 -1.43 3.93
CA VAL A 7 0.09 -1.59 2.68
C VAL A 7 1.27 -2.51 2.91
N ILE A 8 1.29 -3.65 2.22
CA ILE A 8 2.40 -4.60 2.28
C ILE A 8 3.38 -4.34 1.14
N PHE A 9 4.65 -4.18 1.48
CA PHE A 9 5.75 -4.06 0.55
C PHE A 9 6.46 -5.39 0.40
N PHE A 10 6.68 -5.82 -0.83
CA PHE A 10 7.39 -7.06 -1.12
C PHE A 10 8.18 -6.89 -2.41
N GLN A 11 9.22 -7.70 -2.55
CA GLN A 11 10.05 -7.70 -3.76
C GLN A 11 9.63 -8.88 -4.64
N ASP A 12 9.39 -8.61 -5.92
CA ASP A 12 9.16 -9.63 -6.95
C ASP A 12 10.22 -9.46 -8.04
N GLY A 13 11.21 -10.36 -8.04
CA GLY A 13 12.40 -10.23 -8.87
C GLY A 13 13.23 -8.99 -8.53
N ASP A 14 13.43 -8.12 -9.52
CA ASP A 14 14.22 -6.89 -9.40
C ASP A 14 13.40 -5.66 -9.00
N ALA A 15 12.07 -5.80 -8.88
CA ALA A 15 11.17 -4.70 -8.58
C ALA A 15 10.54 -4.82 -7.19
N TRP A 16 10.25 -3.67 -6.58
CA TRP A 16 9.44 -3.58 -5.38
C TRP A 16 7.97 -3.38 -5.75
N LEU A 17 7.08 -4.03 -5.01
CA LEU A 17 5.63 -3.86 -5.10
C LEU A 17 5.04 -3.42 -3.77
N ALA A 18 4.00 -2.60 -3.87
CA ALA A 18 3.18 -2.18 -2.76
C ALA A 18 1.73 -2.51 -3.06
N GLN A 19 1.11 -3.24 -2.14
CA GLN A 19 -0.27 -3.67 -2.26
C GLN A 19 -1.07 -3.17 -1.06
N GLY A 20 -2.12 -2.39 -1.32
CA GLY A 20 -3.13 -2.03 -0.32
C GLY A 20 -4.00 -3.23 0.02
N LEU A 21 -4.35 -3.43 1.29
CA LEU A 21 -5.18 -4.56 1.72
C LEU A 21 -6.67 -4.26 1.67
N GLU A 22 -7.07 -3.09 2.16
CA GLU A 22 -8.45 -2.60 2.20
C GLU A 22 -8.98 -2.29 0.80
N HIS A 23 -8.08 -1.83 -0.07
CA HIS A 23 -8.37 -1.51 -1.46
C HIS A 23 -7.29 -2.15 -2.31
N ASP A 24 -7.70 -2.92 -3.32
CA ASP A 24 -6.84 -3.62 -4.29
C ASP A 24 -6.09 -2.64 -5.21
N ILE A 25 -5.24 -1.84 -4.59
CA ILE A 25 -4.36 -0.85 -5.23
C ILE A 25 -2.96 -1.44 -5.19
N CYS A 26 -2.42 -1.69 -6.38
CA CYS A 26 -1.08 -2.25 -6.56
C CYS A 26 -0.21 -1.25 -7.34
N VAL A 27 0.99 -0.98 -6.84
CA VAL A 27 2.01 -0.21 -7.56
C VAL A 27 3.35 -0.93 -7.51
N GLN A 28 4.17 -0.67 -8.51
CA GLN A 28 5.55 -1.18 -8.59
C GLN A 28 6.54 -0.04 -8.77
N ALA A 29 7.75 -0.20 -8.24
CA ALA A 29 8.87 0.73 -8.42
C ALA A 29 10.22 0.03 -8.23
N ASP A 30 11.31 0.70 -8.66
CA ASP A 30 12.67 0.18 -8.50
C ASP A 30 13.22 0.42 -7.08
N THR A 31 12.62 1.35 -6.33
CA THR A 31 13.05 1.71 -4.96
C THR A 31 11.86 1.92 -4.04
N LEU A 32 12.05 1.70 -2.73
CA LEU A 32 11.01 1.90 -1.71
C LEU A 32 10.52 3.35 -1.61
N ASP A 33 11.41 4.34 -1.79
CA ASP A 33 11.03 5.76 -1.78
C ASP A 33 10.10 6.10 -2.96
N GLU A 34 10.41 5.61 -4.17
CA GLU A 34 9.53 5.76 -5.32
C GLU A 34 8.21 5.01 -5.12
N LEU A 35 8.26 3.82 -4.54
CA LEU A 35 7.10 2.99 -4.29
C LEU A 35 6.07 3.69 -3.39
N TYR A 36 6.55 4.30 -2.29
CA TYR A 36 5.72 5.10 -1.40
C TYR A 36 5.05 6.25 -2.17
N GLY A 37 5.82 7.02 -2.94
CA GLY A 37 5.29 8.15 -3.71
C GLY A 37 4.26 7.71 -4.75
N ARG A 38 4.50 6.60 -5.45
CA ARG A 38 3.56 6.04 -6.43
C ARG A 38 2.27 5.56 -5.77
N PHE A 39 2.35 4.94 -4.60
CA PHE A 39 1.18 4.46 -3.88
C PHE A 39 0.28 5.62 -3.42
N GLU A 40 0.86 6.67 -2.85
CA GLU A 40 0.12 7.88 -2.45
C GLU A 40 -0.61 8.52 -3.63
N VAL A 41 0.06 8.61 -4.79
CA VAL A 41 -0.55 9.13 -6.02
C VAL A 41 -1.65 8.20 -6.54
N ALA A 42 -1.45 6.89 -6.54
CA ALA A 42 -2.46 5.93 -6.98
C ALA A 42 -3.73 6.02 -6.13
N VAL A 43 -3.60 6.01 -4.81
CA VAL A 43 -4.72 6.19 -3.87
C VAL A 43 -5.45 7.51 -4.13
N ARG A 44 -4.73 8.60 -4.35
CA ARG A 44 -5.34 9.89 -4.65
C ARG A 44 -6.11 9.87 -5.98
N LEU A 45 -5.52 9.31 -7.03
CA LEU A 45 -6.15 9.24 -8.35
C LEU A 45 -7.41 8.37 -8.32
N GLU A 46 -7.33 7.23 -7.64
CA GLU A 46 -8.48 6.33 -7.47
C GLU A 46 -9.57 6.97 -6.61
N SER A 47 -9.19 7.79 -5.62
CA SER A 47 -10.15 8.49 -4.79
C SER A 47 -10.90 9.59 -5.56
N GLU A 48 -10.33 10.17 -6.62
CA GLU A 48 -10.99 11.21 -7.42
C GLU A 48 -11.88 10.63 -8.53
N PRO A 49 -13.09 11.20 -8.78
CA PRO A 49 -13.66 12.42 -8.21
C PRO A 49 -14.50 12.21 -6.93
N SER A 50 -14.74 10.96 -6.52
CA SER A 50 -15.72 10.61 -5.47
C SER A 50 -15.27 10.95 -4.05
N GLY A 51 -13.97 11.17 -3.83
CA GLY A 51 -13.33 11.36 -2.54
C GLY A 51 -13.24 10.08 -1.69
N ASN A 52 -13.48 8.90 -2.27
CA ASN A 52 -13.45 7.61 -1.59
C ASN A 52 -12.96 6.49 -2.52
N LEU A 53 -12.65 5.34 -1.94
CA LEU A 53 -12.18 4.14 -2.65
C LEU A 53 -13.21 3.00 -2.59
N ASP A 54 -14.48 3.32 -2.31
CA ASP A 54 -15.54 2.34 -2.08
C ASP A 54 -15.84 1.48 -3.33
N HIS A 55 -15.42 1.92 -4.52
CA HIS A 55 -15.51 1.15 -5.76
C HIS A 55 -14.40 0.08 -5.88
N ILE A 56 -13.34 0.18 -5.08
CA ILE A 56 -12.24 -0.77 -5.05
C ILE A 56 -12.45 -1.72 -3.88
N GLY A 57 -12.66 -2.98 -4.21
CA GLY A 57 -12.76 -4.04 -3.21
C GLY A 57 -11.44 -4.31 -2.49
N GLU A 58 -11.52 -5.16 -1.48
CA GLU A 58 -10.38 -5.66 -0.72
C GLU A 58 -9.43 -6.44 -1.63
N ALA A 59 -8.14 -6.42 -1.30
CA ALA A 59 -7.15 -7.19 -2.01
C ALA A 59 -7.34 -8.71 -1.82
N PRO A 60 -6.75 -9.53 -2.70
CA PRO A 60 -6.72 -10.97 -2.51
C PRO A 60 -6.18 -11.41 -1.14
N LYS A 61 -6.80 -12.43 -0.54
CA LYS A 61 -6.45 -12.96 0.81
C LYS A 61 -4.97 -13.26 1.04
N HIS A 62 -4.25 -13.68 0.00
CA HIS A 62 -2.83 -14.00 0.15
C HIS A 62 -1.98 -12.79 0.58
N PHE A 63 -2.38 -11.56 0.27
CA PHE A 63 -1.71 -10.35 0.76
C PHE A 63 -1.98 -10.09 2.24
N PHE A 64 -3.16 -10.47 2.73
CA PHE A 64 -3.46 -10.45 4.16
C PHE A 64 -2.60 -11.48 4.90
N ASP A 65 -2.39 -12.67 4.33
CA ASP A 65 -1.47 -13.66 4.90
C ASP A 65 -0.03 -13.15 4.95
N LEU A 66 0.43 -12.43 3.91
CA LEU A 66 1.75 -11.77 3.90
C LEU A 66 1.85 -10.68 4.97
N TRP A 67 0.77 -9.93 5.18
CA TRP A 67 0.68 -8.93 6.24
C TRP A 67 0.73 -9.53 7.64
N GLU A 68 0.06 -10.66 7.88
CA GLU A 68 0.16 -11.36 9.16
C GLU A 68 1.57 -11.89 9.42
N LYS A 69 2.28 -12.28 8.35
CA LYS A 69 3.66 -12.76 8.40
C LYS A 69 4.71 -11.66 8.28
N ARG A 70 4.33 -10.38 8.26
CA ARG A 70 5.22 -9.26 7.95
C ARG A 70 6.49 -9.23 8.82
N SER A 71 7.62 -8.89 8.20
CA SER A 71 8.87 -8.59 8.89
C SER A 71 9.01 -7.09 9.11
N GLY A 72 8.63 -6.65 10.31
CA GLY A 72 8.80 -5.26 10.75
C GLY A 72 7.83 -4.25 10.12
N SER A 73 7.76 -3.08 10.74
CA SER A 73 7.04 -1.91 10.21
C SER A 73 7.99 -1.02 9.42
N PHE A 74 7.60 -0.60 8.23
CA PHE A 74 8.34 0.40 7.47
C PHE A 74 7.72 1.76 7.73
N THR A 75 8.53 2.77 8.07
CA THR A 75 8.06 4.15 8.20
C THR A 75 8.79 5.01 7.18
N PRO A 76 8.12 5.38 6.07
CA PRO A 76 8.69 6.30 5.09
C PRO A 76 9.03 7.64 5.78
N ARG A 77 10.18 8.23 5.44
CA ARG A 77 10.68 9.47 6.06
C ARG A 77 9.75 10.67 5.83
N ASN A 78 8.90 10.61 4.80
CA ASN A 78 7.92 11.64 4.41
C ASN A 78 6.47 11.18 4.61
N ALA A 79 6.21 10.12 5.38
CA ALA A 79 4.85 9.64 5.59
C ALA A 79 3.99 10.73 6.25
N LYS A 80 2.92 11.15 5.58
CA LYS A 80 1.80 11.81 6.26
C LYS A 80 1.01 10.70 6.95
N SER A 81 1.47 10.33 8.14
CA SER A 81 1.17 9.10 8.88
C SER A 81 -0.28 8.88 9.34
N GLU A 82 -1.27 9.61 8.81
CA GLU A 82 -2.66 9.50 9.27
C GLU A 82 -3.53 8.63 8.37
N SER A 83 -3.05 8.24 7.18
CA SER A 83 -3.88 7.50 6.19
C SER A 83 -3.32 6.13 5.78
N PHE A 84 -2.07 5.80 6.12
CA PHE A 84 -1.42 4.58 5.64
C PHE A 84 -0.57 3.90 6.72
N GLU A 85 -0.66 2.57 6.83
CA GLU A 85 0.23 1.73 7.64
C GLU A 85 1.07 0.84 6.71
N PHE A 86 2.40 0.98 6.75
CA PHE A 86 3.29 0.25 5.86
C PHE A 86 4.05 -0.87 6.58
N ALA A 87 4.14 -2.01 5.91
CA ALA A 87 4.86 -3.18 6.38
C ALA A 87 5.70 -3.79 5.25
N MET A 88 6.73 -4.56 5.60
CA MET A 88 7.42 -5.40 4.63
C MET A 88 7.03 -6.86 4.81
N ALA A 89 6.86 -7.59 3.71
CA ALA A 89 6.73 -9.03 3.75
C ALA A 89 8.03 -9.66 4.31
N ALA A 90 7.88 -10.76 5.05
CA ALA A 90 9.00 -11.52 5.62
C ALA A 90 9.68 -12.45 4.61
#